data_AF-A0A381T3U8-F1
#
_entry.id   AF-A0A381T3U8-F1
#
_cell.length_a   1.000
_cell.length_b   1.000
_cell.length_c   1.000
_cell.angle_alpha   90.00
_cell.angle_beta   90.00
_cell.angle_gamma   90.00
#
_symmetry.space_group_name_H-M   'P 1'
#
loop_
_entity.id
_entity.type
_entity.pdbx_description
1 polymer ?
#
loop_
_entity_poly.entity_id
_entity_poly.type
_entity_poly.pdbx_seq_one_letter_code
_entity_poly.pdbx_strand_id
1 'polypeptide(L)'
;MSSSSVNFSSIEFEVIAKGESNNRFIWLHGDEQTANLAIRHHLKHYDGTAFLVKSKAREVPYRDTKIDPNRIFSRSGSFKAIKKFKPEWAPGTIKVALDELDQNRNQFLTKLFPDSGGVLIAVHNNFRGYNLKSELENSTKVSLNPKENPRDFIICTDPDDFEKLSVGTYNVVLQDRPPEKDNGSLSWAAFRNGIRYVNVETRLGWLSKQKKMLEFVEESLQ
;
A
#
# COMPACT_ATOMS: atom_id res chain seq x y z
N MET A 1 -0.97 -22.82 -5.13
CA MET A 1 -1.21 -21.38 -5.39
C MET A 1 -2.21 -21.27 -6.52
N SER A 2 -3.28 -20.51 -6.32
CA SER A 2 -4.18 -20.11 -7.40
C SER A 2 -3.78 -18.72 -7.92
N SER A 3 -4.06 -18.46 -9.19
CA SER A 3 -3.84 -17.16 -9.83
C SER A 3 -5.12 -16.72 -10.53
N SER A 4 -5.45 -15.43 -10.41
CA SER A 4 -6.56 -14.77 -11.08
C SER A 4 -6.21 -13.30 -11.35
N SER A 5 -7.15 -12.50 -11.82
CA SER A 5 -6.95 -11.07 -12.05
C SER A 5 -8.13 -10.24 -11.58
N VAL A 6 -7.83 -9.02 -11.14
CA VAL A 6 -8.85 -8.01 -10.81
C VAL A 6 -8.43 -6.67 -11.39
N ASN A 7 -9.41 -5.84 -11.75
CA ASN A 7 -9.16 -4.49 -12.25
C ASN A 7 -9.62 -3.44 -11.25
N PHE A 8 -8.85 -2.36 -11.16
CA PHE A 8 -9.29 -1.06 -10.66
C PHE A 8 -9.27 -0.08 -11.84
N SER A 9 -10.42 0.11 -12.48
CA SER A 9 -10.53 0.86 -13.74
C SER A 9 -9.61 0.24 -14.82
N SER A 10 -8.68 1.00 -15.41
CA SER A 10 -7.69 0.48 -16.38
C SER A 10 -6.51 -0.26 -15.74
N ILE A 11 -6.44 -0.34 -14.41
CA ILE A 11 -5.30 -0.90 -13.68
C ILE A 11 -5.55 -2.37 -13.39
N GLU A 12 -4.81 -3.25 -14.06
CA GLU A 12 -4.90 -4.69 -13.83
C GLU A 12 -3.97 -5.14 -12.70
N PHE A 13 -4.47 -6.00 -11.83
CA PHE A 13 -3.72 -6.67 -10.77
C PHE A 13 -3.77 -8.19 -10.98
N GLU A 14 -2.62 -8.84 -10.93
CA GLU A 14 -2.53 -10.29 -10.72
C GLU A 14 -2.86 -10.58 -9.26
N VAL A 15 -3.76 -11.54 -9.02
CA VAL A 15 -4.12 -11.99 -7.68
C VAL A 15 -3.59 -13.39 -7.47
N ILE A 16 -2.69 -13.56 -6.50
CA ILE A 16 -2.08 -14.85 -6.16
C ILE A 16 -2.50 -15.23 -4.74
N ALA A 17 -3.09 -16.41 -4.57
CA ALA A 17 -3.48 -16.89 -3.25
C ALA A 17 -2.76 -18.20 -2.89
N LYS A 18 -2.38 -18.33 -1.61
CA LYS A 18 -1.87 -19.56 -1.02
C LYS A 18 -2.56 -19.80 0.32
N GLY A 19 -3.05 -21.03 0.51
CA GLY A 19 -3.62 -21.51 1.75
C GLY A 19 -4.83 -20.71 2.21
N GLU A 20 -5.13 -20.79 3.51
CA GLU A 20 -6.29 -20.15 4.12
C GLU A 20 -5.80 -19.06 5.09
N SER A 21 -5.86 -17.81 4.65
CA SER A 21 -5.49 -16.66 5.47
C SER A 21 -6.28 -15.43 5.07
N ASN A 22 -6.67 -14.65 6.07
CA ASN A 22 -7.31 -13.35 5.88
C ASN A 22 -6.29 -12.26 5.56
N ASN A 23 -4.98 -12.51 5.69
CA ASN A 23 -3.97 -11.51 5.33
C ASN A 23 -3.99 -11.23 3.82
N ARG A 24 -3.85 -9.94 3.50
CA ARG A 24 -3.87 -9.42 2.13
C ARG A 24 -2.58 -8.65 1.91
N PHE A 25 -1.89 -8.92 0.81
CA PHE A 25 -0.69 -8.20 0.42
C PHE A 25 -0.97 -7.38 -0.83
N ILE A 26 -0.39 -6.18 -0.93
CA ILE A 26 -0.55 -5.38 -2.14
C ILE A 26 0.75 -4.71 -2.58
N TRP A 27 0.98 -4.75 -3.89
CA TRP A 27 2.07 -4.08 -4.57
C TRP A 27 1.50 -3.15 -5.64
N LEU A 28 1.63 -1.84 -5.42
CA LEU A 28 0.95 -0.80 -6.20
C LEU A 28 1.81 -0.18 -7.30
N HIS A 29 3.15 -0.11 -7.13
CA HIS A 29 4.03 0.58 -8.09
C HIS A 29 4.92 -0.41 -8.84
N GLY A 30 4.78 -0.44 -10.17
CA GLY A 30 5.45 -1.41 -11.04
C GLY A 30 6.98 -1.31 -11.08
N ASP A 31 7.55 -0.20 -10.63
CA ASP A 31 9.00 0.01 -10.55
C ASP A 31 9.62 -0.41 -9.21
N GLU A 32 8.80 -0.73 -8.21
CA GLU A 32 9.24 -1.18 -6.88
C GLU A 32 9.43 -2.71 -6.85
N GLN A 33 10.31 -3.22 -7.72
CA GLN A 33 10.45 -4.67 -7.98
C GLN A 33 10.92 -5.49 -6.77
N THR A 34 11.60 -4.88 -5.80
CA THR A 34 12.05 -5.60 -4.59
C THR A 34 10.84 -6.02 -3.74
N ALA A 35 9.81 -5.19 -3.66
CA ALA A 35 8.57 -5.48 -2.95
C ALA A 35 7.82 -6.65 -3.58
N ASN A 36 7.67 -6.68 -4.91
CA ASN A 36 7.06 -7.80 -5.63
C ASN A 36 7.79 -9.12 -5.35
N LEU A 37 9.13 -9.12 -5.44
CA LEU A 37 9.94 -10.30 -5.14
C LEU A 37 9.82 -10.73 -3.66
N ALA A 38 9.73 -9.78 -2.73
CA ALA A 38 9.56 -10.05 -1.31
C ALA A 38 8.18 -10.66 -1.02
N ILE A 39 7.09 -10.13 -1.56
CA ILE A 39 5.74 -10.69 -1.42
C ILE A 39 5.68 -12.11 -1.99
N ARG A 40 6.19 -12.33 -3.20
CA ARG A 40 6.19 -13.68 -3.80
C ARG A 40 7.01 -14.67 -3.01
N HIS A 41 8.10 -14.22 -2.37
CA HIS A 41 8.84 -15.06 -1.44
C HIS A 41 8.02 -15.35 -0.19
N HIS A 42 7.40 -14.32 0.42
CA HIS A 42 6.56 -14.47 1.60
C HIS A 42 5.48 -15.53 1.39
N LEU A 43 4.76 -15.44 0.27
CA LEU A 43 3.75 -16.42 -0.10
C LEU A 43 4.32 -17.82 -0.39
N LYS A 44 5.63 -18.05 -0.50
CA LYS A 44 6.15 -19.44 -0.52
C LYS A 44 6.16 -20.05 0.87
N HIS A 45 6.31 -19.25 1.91
CA HIS A 45 6.47 -19.69 3.30
C HIS A 45 5.19 -19.57 4.10
N TYR A 46 4.45 -18.47 3.94
CA TYR A 46 3.23 -18.17 4.69
C TYR A 46 1.99 -18.16 3.77
N ASP A 47 0.82 -18.20 4.38
CA ASP A 47 -0.47 -18.15 3.69
C ASP A 47 -0.94 -16.70 3.52
N GLY A 48 -1.74 -16.45 2.48
CA GLY A 48 -2.25 -15.12 2.18
C GLY A 48 -2.63 -14.92 0.73
N THR A 49 -3.19 -13.75 0.43
CA THR A 49 -3.57 -13.36 -0.93
C THR A 49 -2.89 -12.05 -1.31
N ALA A 50 -2.13 -12.05 -2.41
CA ALA A 50 -1.43 -10.87 -2.92
C ALA A 50 -2.09 -10.28 -4.16
N PHE A 51 -2.17 -8.95 -4.21
CA PHE A 51 -2.62 -8.14 -5.34
C PHE A 51 -1.41 -7.43 -5.92
N LEU A 52 -0.99 -7.81 -7.12
CA LEU A 52 0.25 -7.37 -7.75
C LEU A 52 -0.06 -6.60 -9.02
N VAL A 53 0.22 -5.30 -9.05
CA VAL A 53 -0.04 -4.48 -10.24
C VAL A 53 0.66 -5.05 -11.48
N LYS A 54 -0.04 -5.18 -12.59
CA LYS A 54 0.55 -5.56 -13.88
C LYS A 54 1.10 -4.32 -14.59
N SER A 55 2.18 -3.77 -14.04
CA SER A 55 2.92 -2.64 -14.61
C SER A 55 4.41 -2.78 -14.33
N LYS A 56 5.23 -2.13 -15.16
CA LYS A 56 6.68 -1.95 -14.93
C LYS A 56 7.05 -0.52 -14.49
N ALA A 57 6.08 0.38 -14.47
CA ALA A 57 6.27 1.79 -14.14
C ALA A 57 5.53 2.16 -12.85
N ARG A 58 5.97 3.26 -12.22
CA ARG A 58 5.31 3.85 -11.06
C ARG A 58 3.88 4.26 -11.35
N GLU A 59 3.69 5.03 -12.42
CA GLU A 59 2.38 5.43 -12.88
C GLU A 59 1.86 4.48 -13.94
N VAL A 60 0.53 4.40 -14.03
CA VAL A 60 -0.19 3.50 -14.92
C VAL A 60 -1.02 4.30 -15.93
N PRO A 61 -1.17 3.80 -17.18
CA PRO A 61 -2.05 4.44 -18.16
C PRO A 61 -3.49 4.52 -17.65
N TYR A 62 -4.12 5.68 -17.86
CA TYR A 62 -5.53 5.90 -17.54
C TYR A 62 -6.13 6.88 -18.55
N ARG A 63 -7.07 6.39 -19.35
CA ARG A 63 -7.63 7.13 -20.49
C ARG A 63 -6.50 7.66 -21.38
N ASP A 64 -6.49 8.95 -21.69
CA ASP A 64 -5.44 9.62 -22.47
C ASP A 64 -4.36 10.27 -21.59
N THR A 65 -4.24 9.84 -20.34
CA THR A 65 -3.22 10.31 -19.39
C THR A 65 -2.63 9.13 -18.61
N LYS A 66 -1.94 9.42 -17.50
CA LYS A 66 -1.48 8.44 -16.53
C LYS A 66 -1.82 8.90 -15.11
N ILE A 67 -1.83 7.97 -14.17
CA ILE A 67 -2.12 8.22 -12.76
C ILE A 67 -1.19 7.41 -11.85
N ASP A 68 -0.93 7.92 -10.65
CA ASP A 68 -0.28 7.15 -9.59
C ASP A 68 -1.35 6.26 -8.93
N PRO A 69 -1.20 4.91 -8.97
CA PRO A 69 -2.21 3.98 -8.46
C PRO A 69 -2.40 4.07 -6.94
N ASN A 70 -1.45 4.63 -6.20
CA ASN A 70 -1.56 4.89 -4.76
C ASN A 70 -1.98 6.34 -4.45
N ARG A 71 -2.67 7.02 -5.38
CA ARG A 71 -3.21 8.37 -5.20
C ARG A 71 -4.68 8.51 -5.58
N ILE A 72 -5.36 7.40 -5.83
CA ILE A 72 -6.75 7.36 -6.34
C ILE A 72 -7.77 6.74 -5.36
N PHE A 73 -7.37 6.54 -4.10
CA PHE A 73 -8.21 5.94 -3.06
C PHE A 73 -9.14 6.95 -2.33
N SER A 74 -9.28 8.15 -2.88
CA SER A 74 -10.30 9.13 -2.51
C SER A 74 -10.61 10.05 -3.69
N ARG A 75 -11.78 10.69 -3.72
CA ARG A 75 -12.17 11.60 -4.83
C ARG A 75 -11.22 12.79 -4.93
N SER A 76 -10.84 13.39 -3.80
CA SER A 76 -9.91 14.52 -3.75
C SER A 76 -8.49 14.12 -4.18
N GLY A 77 -8.04 12.93 -3.79
CA GLY A 77 -6.80 12.32 -4.25
C GLY A 77 -6.80 12.09 -5.76
N SER A 78 -7.84 11.40 -6.26
CA SER A 78 -8.02 11.13 -7.69
C SER A 78 -7.99 12.38 -8.54
N PHE A 79 -8.66 13.45 -8.09
CA PHE A 79 -8.63 14.74 -8.78
C PHE A 79 -7.20 15.29 -8.89
N LYS A 80 -6.44 15.31 -7.78
CA LYS A 80 -5.04 15.76 -7.78
C LYS A 80 -4.15 14.86 -8.66
N ALA A 81 -4.34 13.54 -8.57
CA ALA A 81 -3.56 12.55 -9.32
C ALA A 81 -3.75 12.69 -10.83
N ILE A 82 -5.00 12.84 -11.29
CA ILE A 82 -5.33 13.03 -12.71
C ILE A 82 -4.80 14.38 -13.21
N LYS A 83 -5.04 15.47 -12.47
CA LYS A 83 -4.60 16.83 -12.84
C LYS A 83 -3.08 16.97 -12.93
N LYS A 84 -2.34 16.19 -12.14
CA LYS A 84 -0.86 16.20 -12.15
C LYS A 84 -0.27 15.90 -13.53
N PHE A 85 -0.88 14.97 -14.27
CA PHE A 85 -0.37 14.52 -15.58
C PHE A 85 -1.14 15.09 -16.76
N LYS A 86 -2.39 15.51 -16.55
CA LYS A 86 -3.19 16.21 -17.55
C LYS A 86 -3.90 17.40 -16.88
N PRO A 87 -3.32 18.62 -16.97
CA PRO A 87 -3.92 19.81 -16.39
C PRO A 87 -5.23 20.21 -17.06
N GLU A 88 -5.27 20.16 -18.40
CA GLU A 88 -6.43 20.62 -19.17
C GLU A 88 -7.38 19.47 -19.52
N TRP A 89 -8.68 19.68 -19.29
CA TRP A 89 -9.73 18.71 -19.57
C TRP A 89 -10.86 19.40 -20.31
N ALA A 90 -11.40 18.74 -21.33
CA ALA A 90 -12.61 19.21 -21.99
C ALA A 90 -13.75 19.33 -20.95
N PRO A 91 -14.66 20.31 -21.09
CA PRO A 91 -15.73 20.52 -20.12
C PRO A 91 -16.49 19.22 -19.78
N GLY A 92 -16.69 18.96 -18.48
CA GLY A 92 -17.40 17.79 -17.99
C GLY A 92 -16.63 16.46 -17.99
N THR A 93 -15.59 16.31 -18.82
CA THR A 93 -14.87 15.01 -18.97
C THR A 93 -14.12 14.59 -17.71
N ILE A 94 -13.60 15.54 -16.92
CA ILE A 94 -12.93 15.24 -15.65
C ILE A 94 -13.90 14.67 -14.61
N LYS A 95 -15.15 15.16 -14.59
CA LYS A 95 -16.18 14.64 -13.68
C LYS A 95 -16.47 13.17 -14.00
N VAL A 96 -16.65 12.85 -15.29
CA VAL A 96 -16.85 11.47 -15.76
C VAL A 96 -15.69 10.57 -15.33
N ALA A 97 -14.45 11.03 -15.48
CA ALA A 97 -13.27 10.27 -15.06
C ALA A 97 -13.20 10.07 -13.53
N LEU A 98 -13.66 11.03 -12.73
CA LEU A 98 -13.72 10.88 -11.27
C LEU A 98 -14.84 9.95 -10.82
N ASP A 99 -16.00 10.05 -11.45
CA ASP A 99 -17.16 9.21 -11.13
C ASP A 99 -16.86 7.73 -11.46
N GLU A 100 -16.15 7.46 -12.57
CA GLU A 100 -15.61 6.12 -12.90
C GLU A 100 -14.65 5.60 -11.81
N LEU A 101 -13.65 6.40 -11.43
CA LEU A 101 -12.69 6.02 -10.39
C LEU A 101 -13.38 5.75 -9.05
N ASP A 102 -14.39 6.56 -8.68
CA ASP A 102 -15.13 6.38 -7.43
C ASP A 102 -15.93 5.08 -7.42
N GLN A 103 -16.64 4.75 -8.52
CA GLN A 103 -17.37 3.50 -8.65
C GLN A 103 -16.45 2.28 -8.60
N ASN A 104 -15.38 2.30 -9.39
CA ASN A 104 -14.45 1.18 -9.49
C ASN A 104 -13.61 1.02 -8.21
N ARG A 105 -13.32 2.11 -7.49
CA ARG A 105 -12.63 2.07 -6.20
C ARG A 105 -13.41 1.21 -5.20
N ASN A 106 -14.72 1.44 -5.07
CA ASN A 106 -15.53 0.69 -4.11
C ASN A 106 -15.51 -0.82 -4.43
N GLN A 107 -15.67 -1.18 -5.71
CA GLN A 107 -15.62 -2.58 -6.14
C GLN A 107 -14.25 -3.23 -5.89
N PHE A 108 -13.17 -2.49 -6.12
CA PHE A 108 -11.82 -2.98 -5.87
C PHE A 108 -11.53 -3.16 -4.38
N LEU A 109 -11.94 -2.19 -3.54
CA LEU A 109 -11.75 -2.26 -2.09
C LEU A 109 -12.50 -3.45 -1.46
N THR A 110 -13.71 -3.77 -1.93
CA THR A 110 -14.44 -4.97 -1.47
C THR A 110 -13.67 -6.27 -1.72
N LYS A 111 -12.84 -6.33 -2.76
CA LYS A 111 -12.02 -7.52 -3.06
C LYS A 111 -10.68 -7.50 -2.33
N LEU A 112 -10.11 -6.31 -2.16
CA LEU A 112 -8.79 -6.12 -1.56
C LEU A 112 -8.83 -6.24 -0.04
N PHE A 113 -9.83 -5.65 0.61
CA PHE A 113 -9.87 -5.57 2.06
C PHE A 113 -10.06 -6.96 2.68
N PRO A 114 -9.28 -7.27 3.73
CA PRO A 114 -9.44 -8.52 4.45
C PRO A 114 -10.78 -8.55 5.20
N ASP A 115 -11.31 -9.76 5.40
CA ASP A 115 -12.39 -9.98 6.35
C ASP A 115 -11.88 -9.80 7.80
N SER A 116 -12.78 -9.93 8.78
CA SER A 116 -12.44 -9.73 10.20
C SER A 116 -11.19 -10.53 10.62
N GLY A 117 -10.24 -9.84 11.25
CA GLY A 117 -9.01 -10.43 11.79
C GLY A 117 -7.80 -10.41 10.86
N GLY A 118 -7.97 -10.16 9.56
CA GLY A 118 -6.84 -10.03 8.63
C GLY A 118 -6.20 -8.64 8.61
N VAL A 119 -4.97 -8.57 8.12
CA VAL A 119 -4.22 -7.33 7.90
C VAL A 119 -4.01 -7.07 6.41
N LEU A 120 -4.20 -5.83 5.98
CA LEU A 120 -3.77 -5.37 4.65
C LEU A 120 -2.33 -4.85 4.72
N ILE A 121 -1.42 -5.58 4.10
CA ILE A 121 0.03 -5.32 4.11
C ILE A 121 0.43 -4.77 2.73
N ALA A 122 0.63 -3.46 2.64
CA ALA A 122 1.25 -2.82 1.49
C ALA A 122 2.77 -2.94 1.57
N VAL A 123 3.40 -3.32 0.46
CA VAL A 123 4.85 -3.50 0.41
C VAL A 123 5.41 -2.56 -0.65
N HIS A 124 6.31 -1.68 -0.21
CA HIS A 124 6.81 -0.59 -1.02
C HIS A 124 8.34 -0.56 -1.04
N ASN A 125 8.89 0.10 -2.05
CA ASN A 125 10.31 0.42 -2.08
C ASN A 125 10.55 1.91 -2.19
N ASN A 126 11.40 2.43 -1.31
CA ASN A 126 11.80 3.83 -1.35
C ASN A 126 13.09 4.07 -2.13
N PHE A 127 13.18 5.27 -2.70
CA PHE A 127 14.33 5.77 -3.43
C PHE A 127 14.50 7.29 -3.21
N ARG A 128 15.69 7.84 -3.51
CA ARG A 128 15.98 9.29 -3.48
C ARG A 128 15.66 10.04 -2.19
N GLY A 129 15.78 9.39 -1.04
CA GLY A 129 15.83 10.05 0.26
C GLY A 129 14.55 10.03 1.09
N TYR A 130 13.44 9.52 0.54
CA TYR A 130 12.26 9.21 1.35
C TYR A 130 12.65 8.22 2.47
N ASN A 131 12.23 8.53 3.69
CA ASN A 131 12.56 7.81 4.91
C ASN A 131 11.55 8.15 6.02
N LEU A 132 11.61 7.46 7.15
CA LEU A 132 10.69 7.61 8.28
C LEU A 132 10.46 9.07 8.72
N LYS A 133 11.46 9.95 8.63
CA LYS A 133 11.30 11.36 9.03
C LYS A 133 10.18 12.07 8.27
N SER A 134 9.92 11.65 7.02
CA SER A 134 8.84 12.18 6.19
C SER A 134 7.44 11.85 6.73
N GLU A 135 7.34 10.84 7.60
CA GLU A 135 6.06 10.34 8.13
C GLU A 135 5.77 10.83 9.56
N LEU A 136 6.74 11.45 10.24
CA LEU A 136 6.63 11.85 11.65
C LEU A 136 5.47 12.82 11.91
N GLU A 137 5.25 13.79 11.02
CA GLU A 137 4.18 14.79 11.17
C GLU A 137 2.78 14.16 11.15
N ASN A 138 2.62 13.06 10.41
CA ASN A 138 1.35 12.32 10.32
C ASN A 138 1.22 11.24 11.39
N SER A 139 2.24 11.04 12.24
CA SER A 139 2.32 9.92 13.18
C SER A 139 2.06 10.38 14.62
N THR A 140 1.31 9.58 15.36
CA THR A 140 0.95 9.87 16.77
C THR A 140 1.85 9.15 17.76
N LYS A 141 2.42 8.01 17.37
CA LYS A 141 3.46 7.29 18.10
C LYS A 141 4.58 6.87 17.14
N VAL A 142 5.77 6.73 17.70
CA VAL A 142 6.99 6.36 16.96
C VAL A 142 7.83 5.46 17.85
N SER A 143 8.21 4.29 17.35
CA SER A 143 9.24 3.43 17.93
C SER A 143 10.46 3.46 17.02
N LEU A 144 11.61 3.90 17.56
CA LEU A 144 12.85 4.06 16.82
C LEU A 144 13.90 3.09 17.33
N ASN A 145 14.49 2.33 16.41
CA ASN A 145 15.72 1.61 16.68
C ASN A 145 16.90 2.37 16.06
N PRO A 146 17.81 2.96 16.86
CA PRO A 146 18.94 3.74 16.35
C PRO A 146 19.95 2.91 15.55
N LYS A 147 19.89 1.57 15.64
CA LYS A 147 20.71 0.66 14.83
C LYS A 147 20.12 0.40 13.45
N GLU A 148 18.85 0.74 13.24
CA GLU A 148 18.15 0.52 11.98
C GLU A 148 18.27 1.70 11.03
N ASN A 149 18.23 1.40 9.73
CA ASN A 149 18.23 2.44 8.72
C ASN A 149 16.87 3.17 8.73
N PRO A 150 16.83 4.52 8.78
CA PRO A 150 15.57 5.26 8.72
C PRO A 150 14.75 5.02 7.43
N ARG A 151 15.36 4.45 6.39
CA ARG A 151 14.67 4.03 5.16
C ARG A 151 13.99 2.66 5.26
N ASP A 152 14.30 1.89 6.29
CA ASP A 152 13.69 0.59 6.55
C ASP A 152 12.74 0.77 7.75
N PHE A 153 11.46 0.92 7.47
CA PHE A 153 10.47 1.23 8.48
C PHE A 153 9.10 0.67 8.16
N ILE A 154 8.27 0.62 9.19
CA ILE A 154 6.90 0.13 9.14
C ILE A 154 5.97 1.28 9.52
N ILE A 155 4.90 1.47 8.75
CA ILE A 155 3.77 2.30 9.14
C ILE A 155 2.62 1.34 9.50
N CYS A 156 1.95 1.54 10.63
CA CYS A 156 0.70 0.86 10.92
C CYS A 156 -0.39 1.87 11.30
N THR A 157 -1.65 1.48 11.14
CA THR A 157 -2.81 2.33 11.47
C THR A 157 -3.53 1.89 12.73
N ASP A 158 -3.23 0.69 13.22
CA ASP A 158 -3.87 0.09 14.39
C ASP A 158 -2.95 0.22 15.62
N PRO A 159 -3.44 0.75 16.75
CA PRO A 159 -2.64 0.90 17.96
C PRO A 159 -2.15 -0.43 18.58
N ASP A 160 -2.95 -1.50 18.52
CA ASP A 160 -2.54 -2.80 19.09
C ASP A 160 -1.44 -3.44 18.23
N ASP A 161 -1.54 -3.30 16.91
CA ASP A 161 -0.46 -3.69 15.99
C ASP A 161 0.81 -2.89 16.25
N PHE A 162 0.69 -1.59 16.54
CA PHE A 162 1.84 -0.76 16.91
C PHE A 162 2.55 -1.28 18.15
N GLU A 163 1.82 -1.59 19.22
CA GLU A 163 2.43 -2.09 20.46
C GLU A 163 3.16 -3.41 20.21
N LYS A 164 2.56 -4.33 19.43
CA LYS A 164 3.21 -5.61 19.04
C LYS A 164 4.48 -5.38 18.23
N LEU A 165 4.42 -4.55 17.18
CA LEU A 165 5.54 -4.29 16.29
C LEU A 165 6.67 -3.48 16.97
N SER A 166 6.33 -2.63 17.94
CA SER A 166 7.29 -1.73 18.61
C SER A 166 8.24 -2.45 19.58
N VAL A 167 7.91 -3.67 20.00
CA VAL A 167 8.81 -4.54 20.79
C VAL A 167 9.97 -5.05 19.92
N GLY A 168 9.81 -5.07 18.60
CA GLY A 168 10.76 -5.64 17.67
C GLY A 168 11.93 -4.72 17.30
N THR A 169 12.67 -5.17 16.29
CA THR A 169 13.92 -4.51 15.89
C THR A 169 13.74 -3.36 14.91
N TYR A 170 12.59 -3.19 14.28
CA TYR A 170 12.42 -2.22 13.19
C TYR A 170 11.87 -0.89 13.67
N ASN A 171 12.10 0.16 12.88
CA ASN A 171 11.44 1.42 13.11
C ASN A 171 9.96 1.30 12.76
N VAL A 172 9.08 1.76 13.66
CA VAL A 172 7.61 1.68 13.50
C VAL A 172 7.01 3.05 13.78
N VAL A 173 6.04 3.46 12.96
CA VAL A 173 5.23 4.66 13.21
C VAL A 173 3.75 4.33 13.17
N LEU A 174 2.98 4.93 14.07
CA LEU A 174 1.52 4.79 14.16
C LEU A 174 0.84 5.99 13.50
N GLN A 175 -0.01 5.74 12.52
CA GLN A 175 -0.87 6.72 11.86
C GLN A 175 -2.35 6.39 12.14
N ASP A 176 -2.83 6.72 13.34
CA ASP A 176 -4.19 6.39 13.84
C ASP A 176 -5.14 7.60 13.86
N ARG A 177 -4.81 8.67 13.13
CA ARG A 177 -5.65 9.87 13.00
C ARG A 177 -5.82 10.27 11.53
N PRO A 178 -6.94 10.91 11.17
CA PRO A 178 -7.10 11.47 9.83
C PRO A 178 -5.96 12.44 9.49
N PRO A 179 -5.43 12.41 8.26
CA PRO A 179 -4.42 13.37 7.83
C PRO A 179 -5.03 14.76 7.70
N GLU A 180 -4.22 15.80 7.88
CA GLU A 180 -4.64 17.17 7.54
C GLU A 180 -4.96 17.31 6.04
N LYS A 181 -4.25 16.55 5.20
CA LYS A 181 -4.37 16.58 3.75
C LYS A 181 -4.55 15.18 3.18
N ASP A 182 -5.73 14.92 2.61
CA ASP A 182 -5.98 13.70 1.85
C ASP A 182 -5.17 13.70 0.54
N ASN A 183 -4.26 12.75 0.46
CA ASN A 183 -3.37 12.53 -0.69
C ASN A 183 -3.82 11.35 -1.56
N GLY A 184 -4.95 10.71 -1.25
CA GLY A 184 -5.50 9.59 -2.01
C GLY A 184 -4.79 8.25 -1.84
N SER A 185 -3.96 8.07 -0.81
CA SER A 185 -3.28 6.80 -0.54
C SER A 185 -4.21 5.70 -0.04
N LEU A 186 -3.80 4.46 -0.27
CA LEU A 186 -4.46 3.28 0.25
C LEU A 186 -4.46 3.24 1.78
N SER A 187 -3.40 3.71 2.45
CA SER A 187 -3.34 3.79 3.91
C SER A 187 -4.52 4.58 4.50
N TRP A 188 -4.87 5.72 3.88
CA TRP A 188 -6.00 6.52 4.32
C TRP A 188 -7.35 5.87 4.01
N ALA A 189 -7.45 5.14 2.90
CA ALA A 189 -8.67 4.38 2.63
C ALA A 189 -8.85 3.22 3.61
N ALA A 190 -7.78 2.51 3.96
CA ALA A 190 -7.83 1.45 4.96
C ALA A 190 -8.25 2.02 6.33
N PHE A 191 -7.61 3.11 6.76
CA PHE A 191 -7.97 3.82 8.00
C PHE A 191 -9.45 4.23 8.04
N ARG A 192 -9.96 4.89 6.99
CA ARG A 192 -11.37 5.30 6.92
C ARG A 192 -12.37 4.14 6.94
N ASN A 193 -11.95 2.95 6.53
CA ASN A 193 -12.80 1.75 6.51
C ASN A 193 -12.57 0.84 7.73
N GLY A 194 -11.77 1.26 8.71
CA GLY A 194 -11.47 0.46 9.90
C GLY A 194 -10.67 -0.81 9.60
N ILE A 195 -9.88 -0.81 8.52
CA ILE A 195 -9.05 -1.94 8.11
C ILE A 195 -7.68 -1.83 8.75
N ARG A 196 -7.24 -2.88 9.46
CA ARG A 196 -5.86 -3.02 9.95
C ARG A 196 -4.92 -2.95 8.75
N TYR A 197 -4.05 -1.94 8.75
CA TYR A 197 -3.15 -1.66 7.65
C TYR A 197 -1.71 -1.56 8.13
N VAL A 198 -0.82 -2.18 7.37
CA VAL A 198 0.64 -2.11 7.55
C VAL A 198 1.28 -1.74 6.21
N ASN A 199 2.19 -0.77 6.21
CA ASN A 199 3.08 -0.50 5.09
C ASN A 199 4.52 -0.88 5.47
N VAL A 200 5.16 -1.72 4.67
CA VAL A 200 6.55 -2.10 4.81
C VAL A 200 7.40 -1.39 3.75
N GLU A 201 8.22 -0.45 4.20
CA GLU A 201 9.11 0.36 3.37
C GLU A 201 10.56 -0.12 3.51
N THR A 202 11.21 -0.41 2.38
CA THR A 202 12.66 -0.65 2.34
C THR A 202 13.28 0.01 1.13
N ARG A 203 14.60 0.22 1.15
CA ARG A 203 15.32 0.71 -0.04
C ARG A 203 15.18 -0.26 -1.23
N LEU A 204 14.97 0.28 -2.44
CA LEU A 204 15.00 -0.52 -3.68
C LEU A 204 16.35 -1.30 -3.81
N GLY A 205 16.26 -2.60 -4.09
CA GLY A 205 17.38 -3.53 -4.19
C GLY A 205 17.68 -4.30 -2.90
N TRP A 206 17.05 -3.96 -1.76
CA TRP A 206 17.34 -4.56 -0.45
C TRP A 206 16.42 -5.75 -0.14
N LEU A 207 16.41 -6.74 -1.03
CA LEU A 207 15.48 -7.88 -0.96
C LEU A 207 15.59 -8.68 0.34
N SER A 208 16.81 -8.99 0.80
CA SER A 208 17.01 -9.74 2.04
C SER A 208 16.47 -9.01 3.27
N LYS A 209 16.52 -7.67 3.29
CA LYS A 209 15.95 -6.86 4.37
C LYS A 209 14.42 -6.89 4.33
N GLN A 210 13.84 -6.68 3.15
CA GLN A 210 12.39 -6.67 3.00
C GLN A 210 11.74 -8.02 3.34
N LYS A 211 12.38 -9.13 2.99
CA LYS A 211 11.94 -10.47 3.41
C LYS A 211 11.87 -10.61 4.93
N LYS A 212 12.94 -10.22 5.63
CA LYS A 212 13.00 -10.27 7.10
C LYS A 212 11.98 -9.35 7.77
N MET A 213 11.65 -8.22 7.14
CA MET A 213 10.60 -7.32 7.65
C MET A 213 9.21 -7.92 7.46
N LEU A 214 8.93 -8.58 6.33
CA LEU A 214 7.66 -9.26 6.12
C LEU A 214 7.48 -10.46 7.06
N GLU A 215 8.53 -11.26 7.25
CA GLU A 215 8.56 -12.34 8.24
C GLU A 215 8.29 -11.82 9.65
N PHE A 216 8.96 -10.72 10.05
CA PHE A 216 8.71 -10.08 11.34
C PHE A 216 7.27 -9.59 11.52
N VAL A 217 6.69 -8.95 10.49
CA VAL A 217 5.29 -8.50 10.53
C VAL A 217 4.35 -9.68 10.67
N GLU A 218 4.57 -10.74 9.90
CA GLU A 218 3.76 -11.96 9.94
C GLU A 218 3.80 -12.62 11.32
N GLU A 219 4.99 -12.79 11.91
CA GLU A 219 5.15 -13.44 13.22
C GLU A 219 4.64 -12.57 14.38
N SER A 220 4.80 -11.24 14.28
CA SER A 220 4.42 -10.33 15.35
C SER A 220 2.91 -10.09 15.41
N LEU A 221 2.21 -10.20 14.28
CA LEU A 221 0.79 -9.84 14.18
C LEU A 221 -0.17 -11.04 14.19
N GLN A 222 0.35 -12.25 14.43
CA GLN A 222 -0.48 -13.42 14.75
C GLN A 222 -1.32 -13.19 16.02
#